data_AF-A0A7W1R1N6-F1
#
_entry.id   AF-A0A7W1R1N6-F1
#
_cell.length_a   1.000
_cell.length_b   1.000
_cell.length_c   1.000
_cell.angle_alpha   90.00
_cell.angle_beta   90.00
_cell.angle_gamma   90.00
#
_symmetry.space_group_name_H-M   'P 1'
#
loop_
_entity.id
_entity.type
_entity.pdbx_description
1 polymer ?
#
loop_
_entity_poly.entity_id
_entity_poly.type
_entity_poly.pdbx_seq_one_letter_code
_entity_poly.pdbx_strand_id
1 'polypeptide(L)'
;MRWLLVLACLGALGIACSSEAATDESSTGRVPAGSPRAPQGVERAAFRPRAVVSGLSNPTHAVGIKGEPRRLYIVEQEGLIRVFDSGRLRAAPFLDVR
;
A
#
# COMPACT_ATOMS: atom_id res chain seq x y z
N MET A 1 6.89 -2.60 26.88
CA MET A 1 6.67 -4.05 27.03
C MET A 1 6.83 -4.74 25.69
N ARG A 2 8.04 -5.23 25.42
CA ARG A 2 8.33 -6.23 24.37
C ARG A 2 8.04 -7.60 24.99
N TRP A 3 7.64 -8.56 24.16
CA TRP A 3 7.22 -9.93 24.50
C TRP A 3 5.84 -10.06 25.12
N LEU A 4 4.87 -10.40 24.28
CA LEU A 4 4.07 -11.61 24.49
C LEU A 4 3.52 -12.08 23.14
N LEU A 5 3.94 -13.31 22.79
CA LEU A 5 3.17 -14.32 22.04
C LEU A 5 3.17 -14.22 20.50
N VAL A 6 4.30 -14.63 19.94
CA VAL A 6 4.34 -15.54 18.79
C VAL A 6 3.87 -16.91 19.27
N LEU A 7 2.68 -17.36 18.83
CA LEU A 7 2.10 -18.71 18.88
C LEU A 7 0.69 -18.53 18.28
N ALA A 8 0.31 -19.09 17.13
CA ALA A 8 0.29 -20.51 16.86
C ALA A 8 0.30 -20.80 15.35
N CYS A 9 1.22 -21.67 14.94
CA CYS A 9 1.01 -22.59 13.82
C CYS A 9 0.08 -23.72 14.27
N LEU A 10 -0.50 -24.40 13.29
CA LEU A 10 -1.24 -25.68 13.31
C LEU A 10 -2.77 -25.64 13.43
N GLY A 11 -3.40 -26.18 12.39
CA GLY A 11 -4.83 -26.50 12.26
C GLY A 11 -5.21 -26.53 10.77
N ALA A 12 -4.58 -27.37 9.93
CA ALA A 12 -4.99 -28.74 9.63
C ALA A 12 -6.35 -28.85 8.89
N LEU A 13 -6.25 -29.34 7.65
CA LEU A 13 -7.09 -30.36 7.03
C LEU A 13 -8.54 -30.00 6.63
N GLY A 14 -8.74 -29.78 5.33
CA GLY A 14 -10.05 -29.79 4.66
C GLY A 14 -9.91 -30.34 3.25
N ILE A 15 -9.91 -31.67 3.14
CA ILE A 15 -9.98 -32.44 1.90
C ILE A 15 -11.44 -32.43 1.42
N ALA A 16 -11.68 -32.05 0.17
CA ALA A 16 -12.86 -32.50 -0.58
C ALA A 16 -12.58 -32.47 -2.09
N CYS A 17 -12.46 -33.66 -2.68
CA CYS A 17 -12.64 -33.89 -4.11
C CYS A 17 -14.13 -33.77 -4.45
N SER A 18 -14.45 -33.14 -5.58
CA SER A 18 -15.69 -33.42 -6.29
C SER A 18 -15.36 -33.42 -7.79
N SER A 19 -15.38 -34.61 -8.38
CA SER A 19 -15.35 -34.83 -9.82
C SER A 19 -16.75 -34.68 -10.36
N GLU A 20 -16.92 -33.86 -11.38
CA GLU A 20 -18.09 -33.91 -12.25
C GLU A 20 -17.56 -33.98 -13.68
N ALA A 21 -17.55 -35.20 -14.21
CA ALA A 21 -17.34 -35.45 -15.62
C ALA A 21 -18.69 -35.29 -16.32
N ALA A 22 -18.81 -34.26 -17.15
CA ALA A 22 -19.85 -34.16 -18.15
C ALA A 22 -19.18 -34.06 -19.53
N THR A 23 -19.24 -35.17 -20.25
CA THR A 23 -19.04 -35.27 -21.69
C THR A 23 -20.14 -34.47 -22.40
N ASP A 24 -19.79 -33.63 -23.37
CA ASP A 24 -20.41 -33.76 -24.71
C ASP A 24 -19.71 -32.94 -25.82
N GLU A 25 -20.09 -33.33 -27.03
CA GLU A 25 -19.44 -33.34 -28.34
C GLU A 25 -18.96 -32.05 -29.04
N SER A 26 -17.82 -32.23 -29.73
CA SER A 26 -17.59 -32.01 -31.17
C SER A 26 -18.32 -30.88 -31.90
N SER A 27 -17.58 -29.79 -32.17
CA SER A 27 -17.66 -29.08 -33.45
C SER A 27 -16.25 -28.62 -33.86
N THR A 28 -15.66 -29.29 -34.86
CA THR A 28 -14.31 -29.02 -35.35
C THR A 28 -14.31 -27.82 -36.28
N GLY A 29 -14.21 -26.63 -35.71
CA GLY A 29 -13.70 -25.43 -36.40
C GLY A 29 -12.23 -25.25 -36.03
N ARG A 30 -11.30 -25.64 -36.92
CA ARG A 30 -9.86 -25.46 -36.68
C ARG A 30 -9.49 -23.97 -36.83
N VAL A 31 -9.56 -23.22 -35.74
CA VAL A 31 -8.91 -21.91 -35.61
C VAL A 31 -7.40 -22.15 -35.50
N PRO A 32 -6.53 -21.43 -36.22
CA PRO A 32 -5.09 -21.54 -36.03
C PRO A 32 -4.76 -21.24 -34.58
N ALA A 33 -4.17 -22.21 -33.89
CA ALA A 33 -3.72 -22.06 -32.51
C ALA A 33 -2.60 -21.02 -32.47
N GLY A 34 -2.96 -19.79 -32.09
CA GLY A 34 -1.98 -18.83 -31.63
C GLY A 34 -1.26 -19.41 -30.41
N SER A 35 0.06 -19.37 -30.40
CA SER A 35 0.86 -19.82 -29.25
C SER A 35 0.36 -19.15 -27.96
N PRO A 36 0.14 -19.89 -26.86
CA PRO A 36 -0.29 -19.29 -25.61
C PRO A 36 0.78 -18.30 -25.17
N ARG A 37 0.44 -17.00 -25.20
CA ARG A 37 1.29 -15.96 -24.62
C ARG A 37 1.32 -16.23 -23.11
N ALA A 38 2.50 -16.58 -22.59
CA ALA A 38 2.71 -16.71 -21.16
C ALA A 38 2.21 -15.41 -20.47
N PRO A 39 1.51 -15.52 -19.32
CA PRO A 39 1.07 -14.36 -18.59
C PRO A 39 2.29 -13.50 -18.30
N GLN A 40 2.31 -12.30 -18.86
CA GLN A 40 3.37 -11.35 -18.56
C GLN A 40 3.08 -10.85 -17.16
N GLY A 41 3.83 -11.37 -16.20
CA GLY A 41 3.71 -10.99 -14.81
C GLY A 41 3.82 -9.48 -14.72
N VAL A 42 2.79 -8.85 -14.16
CA VAL A 42 2.83 -7.42 -13.85
C VAL A 42 3.90 -7.29 -12.76
N GLU A 43 5.10 -6.85 -13.14
CA GLU A 43 6.17 -6.59 -12.19
C GLU A 43 5.68 -5.47 -11.27
N ARG A 44 5.24 -5.86 -10.07
CA ARG A 44 4.74 -4.92 -9.09
C ARG A 44 5.93 -4.17 -8.53
N ALA A 45 6.05 -2.89 -8.86
CA ALA A 45 7.08 -2.03 -8.30
C ALA A 45 7.09 -2.17 -6.77
N ALA A 46 8.26 -2.49 -6.21
CA ALA A 46 8.41 -2.65 -4.77
C ALA A 46 8.38 -1.28 -4.10
N PHE A 47 7.27 -0.96 -3.43
CA PHE A 47 7.17 0.25 -2.61
C PHE A 47 8.07 0.12 -1.37
N ARG A 48 9.00 1.06 -1.20
CA ARG A 48 9.91 1.14 -0.04
C ARG A 48 9.67 2.47 0.69
N PRO A 49 8.84 2.48 1.75
CA PRO A 49 8.62 3.70 2.52
C PRO A 49 9.92 4.14 3.20
N ARG A 50 10.14 5.46 3.23
CA ARG A 50 11.24 6.10 3.96
C ARG A 50 10.66 7.18 4.85
N ALA A 51 11.13 7.25 6.09
CA ALA A 51 10.79 8.36 6.99
C ALA A 51 11.30 9.69 6.39
N VAL A 52 10.39 10.65 6.21
CA VAL A 52 10.70 12.02 5.72
C VAL A 52 10.89 12.98 6.90
N VAL A 53 10.04 12.86 7.92
CA VAL A 53 10.04 13.70 9.11
C VAL A 53 9.44 12.91 10.29
N SER A 54 9.88 13.21 11.50
CA SER A 54 9.38 12.65 12.77
C SER A 54 9.10 13.77 13.77
N GLY A 55 8.50 13.44 14.93
CA GLY A 55 8.21 14.42 15.99
C GLY A 55 6.93 15.24 15.77
N LEU A 56 6.00 14.72 14.96
CA LEU A 56 4.67 15.27 14.77
C LEU A 56 3.71 14.67 15.81
N SER A 57 2.67 15.41 16.18
CA SER A 57 1.59 14.95 17.07
C SER A 57 0.32 14.68 16.26
N ASN A 58 -0.14 13.43 16.20
CA ASN A 58 -1.37 13.02 15.50
C ASN A 58 -1.58 13.70 14.12
N PRO A 59 -0.64 13.53 13.16
CA PRO A 59 -0.77 14.15 11.84
C PRO A 59 -1.93 13.52 11.07
N THR A 60 -2.82 14.36 10.52
CA THR A 60 -4.01 13.90 9.78
C THR A 60 -3.87 14.09 8.27
N HIS A 61 -3.17 15.13 7.83
CA HIS A 61 -3.00 15.45 6.40
C HIS A 61 -1.62 16.05 6.14
N ALA A 62 -1.09 15.85 4.94
CA ALA A 62 0.10 16.52 4.43
C ALA A 62 -0.14 16.98 2.98
N VAL A 63 0.24 18.22 2.67
CA VAL A 63 0.07 18.79 1.33
C VAL A 63 1.36 19.47 0.87
N GLY A 64 1.72 19.22 -0.39
CA GLY A 64 2.75 19.97 -1.11
C GLY A 64 2.09 21.01 -2.01
N ILE A 65 2.69 22.20 -2.11
CA ILE A 65 2.17 23.31 -2.92
C ILE A 65 3.00 23.44 -4.20
N LYS A 66 2.32 23.64 -5.33
CA LYS A 66 3.00 23.92 -6.61
C LYS A 66 3.81 25.22 -6.49
N GLY A 67 5.09 25.16 -6.83
CA GLY A 67 6.02 26.30 -6.67
C GLY A 67 6.81 26.27 -5.37
N GLU A 68 6.49 25.38 -4.43
CA GLU A 68 7.20 25.21 -3.17
C GLU A 68 7.76 23.77 -3.01
N PRO A 69 8.63 23.29 -3.92
CA PRO A 69 9.03 21.88 -3.99
C PRO A 69 9.78 21.36 -2.75
N ARG A 70 10.24 22.27 -1.88
CA ARG A 70 10.95 21.94 -0.65
C ARG A 70 10.08 22.02 0.60
N ARG A 71 8.78 22.32 0.46
CA ARG A 71 7.84 22.51 1.57
C ARG A 71 6.73 21.47 1.58
N LEU A 72 6.45 20.96 2.78
CA LEU A 72 5.26 20.19 3.10
C LEU A 72 4.55 20.85 4.28
N TYR A 73 3.27 21.10 4.11
CA TYR A 73 2.38 21.61 5.15
C TYR A 73 1.64 20.42 5.76
N ILE A 74 1.75 20.25 7.06
CA ILE A 74 1.26 19.07 7.78
C ILE A 74 0.26 19.53 8.82
N VAL A 75 -0.96 18.97 8.76
CA VAL A 75 -2.03 19.25 9.71
C VAL A 75 -1.93 18.27 10.87
N GLU A 76 -1.80 18.77 12.09
CA GLU A 76 -1.87 18.00 13.34
C GLU A 76 -3.28 18.13 13.94
N GLN A 77 -3.81 17.02 14.45
CA GLN A 77 -5.17 16.97 15.01
C GLN A 77 -5.42 17.97 16.14
N GLU A 78 -4.36 18.37 16.85
CA GLU A 78 -4.39 19.37 17.92
C GLU A 78 -4.66 20.81 17.43
N GLY A 79 -4.88 21.04 16.13
CA GLY A 79 -5.16 22.38 15.59
C GLY A 79 -3.90 23.16 15.19
N LEU A 80 -2.81 22.46 14.84
CA LEU A 80 -1.58 23.06 14.33
C LEU A 80 -1.37 22.75 12.86
N ILE A 81 -0.84 23.72 12.11
CA ILE A 81 -0.19 23.48 10.82
C ILE A 81 1.31 23.60 11.00
N ARG A 82 2.02 22.46 10.87
CA ARG A 82 3.48 22.39 10.88
C ARG A 82 4.01 22.49 9.46
N VAL A 83 5.23 23.00 9.32
CA VAL A 83 5.90 23.09 8.02
C VAL A 83 7.23 22.37 8.08
N PHE A 84 7.36 21.36 7.23
CA PHE A 84 8.66 20.79 6.88
C PHE A 84 9.21 21.57 5.69
N ASP A 85 10.33 22.25 5.88
CA ASP A 85 11.01 23.03 4.85
C ASP A 85 12.44 22.54 4.70
N SER A 86 12.81 22.19 3.46
CA SER A 86 14.21 21.95 3.08
C SER A 86 14.91 20.88 3.92
N GLY A 87 14.17 19.85 4.34
CA GLY A 87 14.72 18.75 5.13
C GLY A 87 14.50 18.88 6.65
N ARG A 88 13.85 19.95 7.12
CA ARG A 88 13.72 20.25 8.54
C ARG A 88 12.30 20.65 8.91
N LEU A 89 11.80 20.14 10.04
CA LEU A 89 10.58 20.64 10.64
C LEU A 89 10.86 22.01 11.28
N ARG A 90 10.09 23.03 10.93
CA ARG A 90 10.23 24.37 11.55
C ARG A 90 9.87 24.31 13.04
N ALA A 91 10.56 25.13 13.83
CA ALA A 91 10.36 25.19 15.28
C ALA A 91 8.97 25.74 15.64
N ALA A 92 8.60 26.89 15.07
CA ALA A 92 7.27 27.45 15.20
C ALA A 92 6.29 26.85 14.18
N PRO A 93 5.02 26.63 14.54
CA PRO A 93 3.98 26.28 13.58
C PRO A 93 3.78 27.43 12.57
N PHE A 94 3.25 27.11 11.40
CA PHE A 94 2.78 28.10 10.44
C PHE A 94 1.45 28.71 10.87
N LEU A 95 0.55 27.88 11.42
CA LEU A 95 -0.75 28.29 11.93
C LEU A 95 -1.05 27.50 13.21
N ASP A 96 -1.68 28.17 14.16
CA ASP A 96 -2.18 27.63 15.42
C ASP A 96 -3.60 28.16 15.63
N VAL A 97 -4.59 27.26 15.74
CA VAL A 97 -6.02 27.62 15.89
C VAL A 97 -6.63 27.12 17.21
N ARG A 98 -5.79 26.77 18.18
CA ARG A 98 -6.22 26.34 19.52
C ARG A 98 -6.78 27.49 20.35
#